data_AF-A0A925Z6V2-F1
#
_entry.id   AF-A0A925Z6V2-F1
#
_cell.length_a   1.000
_cell.length_b   1.000
_cell.length_c   1.000
_cell.angle_alpha   90.00
_cell.angle_beta   90.00
_cell.angle_gamma   90.00
#
_symmetry.space_group_name_H-M   'P 1'
#
loop_
_entity.id
_entity.type
_entity.pdbx_description
1 polymer ?
#
loop_
_entity_poly.entity_id
_entity_poly.type
_entity_poly.pdbx_seq_one_letter_code
_entity_poly.pdbx_strand_id
1 'polypeptide(L)' 'MQKLLLNLIFFMLPLNVIYAQSIDSSAVQKLEHYSKKAVQEKLFAHTDKSVYLAGELMWFKLYLMDGSSHSQSTLSSVS' A
#
# COMPACT_ATOMS: atom_id res chain seq x y z
N MET A 1 46.18 -13.02 30.79
CA MET A 1 46.42 -12.18 29.59
C MET A 1 45.93 -12.87 28.32
N GLN A 2 46.47 -14.02 27.90
CA GLN A 2 46.07 -14.71 26.65
C GLN A 2 44.59 -15.13 26.58
N LYS A 3 44.00 -15.63 27.68
CA LYS A 3 42.58 -15.99 27.74
C LYS A 3 41.63 -14.79 27.59
N LEU A 4 42.08 -13.60 28.01
CA LEU A 4 41.32 -12.35 27.89
C LEU A 4 41.32 -11.86 26.42
N LEU A 5 42.46 -11.97 25.75
CA LEU A 5 42.60 -11.71 24.31
C LEU A 5 41.73 -12.66 23.47
N LEU A 6 41.66 -13.94 23.82
CA LEU A 6 40.85 -14.92 23.10
C LEU A 6 39.34 -14.63 23.22
N ASN A 7 38.87 -14.25 24.42
CA ASN A 7 37.47 -13.86 24.63
C ASN A 7 37.11 -12.57 23.90
N LEU A 8 38.04 -11.62 23.77
CA LEU A 8 37.83 -10.38 23.02
C LEU A 8 37.64 -10.65 21.53
N ILE A 9 38.42 -11.58 20.97
CA ILE A 9 38.31 -12.01 19.56
C ILE A 9 36.99 -12.73 19.31
N PHE A 10 36.56 -13.62 20.21
CA PHE A 10 35.28 -14.33 20.11
C PHE A 10 34.07 -13.37 20.20
N PHE A 11 34.18 -12.28 20.97
CA PHE A 11 33.14 -11.25 21.08
C PHE A 11 33.05 -10.35 19.83
N MET A 12 34.12 -10.24 19.04
CA MET A 12 34.17 -9.48 17.78
C MET A 12 33.81 -10.33 16.54
N LEU A 13 33.61 -11.63 16.68
CA LEU A 13 33.28 -12.53 15.58
C LEU A 13 31.87 -12.36 14.96
N PRO A 14 30.85 -11.77 15.60
CA PRO A 14 29.59 -11.48 14.94
C PRO A 14 29.50 -10.02 14.46
N LEU A 15 30.44 -9.56 13.61
CA LEU A 15 30.22 -8.40 12.75
C LEU A 15 29.70 -8.85 11.38
N ASN A 16 28.52 -9.47 11.37
CA ASN A 16 27.79 -9.60 10.10
C ASN A 16 27.19 -8.24 9.78
N VAL A 17 27.61 -7.63 8.67
CA VAL A 17 26.96 -6.44 8.13
C VAL A 17 25.55 -6.84 7.72
N ILE A 18 24.54 -6.37 8.45
CA ILE A 18 23.15 -6.53 8.07
C ILE A 18 22.91 -5.52 6.94
N TYR A 19 22.88 -5.99 5.70
CA TYR A 19 22.48 -5.17 4.57
C TYR A 19 20.96 -5.01 4.58
N ALA A 20 20.48 -3.77 4.65
CA ALA A 20 19.10 -3.47 4.29
C ALA A 20 18.94 -3.63 2.78
N GLN A 21 17.74 -4.03 2.33
CA GLN A 21 17.43 -4.04 0.89
C GLN A 21 17.59 -2.63 0.31
N SER A 22 18.43 -2.49 -0.71
CA SER A 22 18.53 -1.23 -1.46
C SER A 22 17.27 -1.05 -2.29
N ILE A 23 16.61 0.11 -2.18
CA ILE A 23 15.47 0.42 -3.05
C ILE A 23 16.01 0.54 -4.47
N ASP A 24 15.67 -0.45 -5.31
CA ASP A 24 15.98 -0.40 -6.73
C ASP A 24 15.06 0.63 -7.41
N SER A 25 15.65 1.72 -7.90
CA SER A 25 14.92 2.77 -8.63
C SER A 25 14.25 2.25 -9.89
N SER A 26 14.73 1.13 -10.46
CA SER A 26 14.12 0.47 -11.61
C SER A 26 12.77 -0.17 -11.26
N ALA A 27 12.65 -0.74 -10.06
CA ALA A 27 11.42 -1.36 -9.58
C ALA A 27 10.34 -0.29 -9.32
N VAL A 28 10.72 0.85 -8.74
CA VAL A 28 9.82 1.99 -8.52
C VAL A 28 9.27 2.53 -9.84
N GLN A 29 10.14 2.74 -10.84
CA GLN A 29 9.70 3.23 -12.16
C GLN A 29 8.77 2.25 -12.87
N LYS A 30 9.04 0.94 -12.80
CA LYS A 30 8.16 -0.09 -13.37
C LYS A 30 6.79 -0.09 -12.70
N LEU A 31 6.74 0.06 -11.37
CA LEU A 31 5.50 0.14 -10.63
C LEU A 31 4.71 1.40 -11.01
N GLU A 32 5.35 2.56 -11.07
CA GLU A 32 4.70 3.80 -11.50
C GLU A 32 4.14 3.71 -12.92
N HIS A 33 4.90 3.12 -13.84
CA HIS A 33 4.44 2.89 -15.21
C HIS A 33 3.26 1.93 -15.25
N TYR A 34 3.29 0.85 -14.46
CA TYR A 34 2.17 -0.07 -14.33
C TYR A 34 0.93 0.62 -13.78
N SER A 35 1.04 1.38 -12.67
CA SER A 35 -0.08 2.10 -12.07
C SER A 35 -0.74 3.09 -13.02
N LYS A 36 0.04 3.76 -13.89
CA LYS A 36 -0.48 4.66 -14.92
C LYS A 36 -1.18 3.93 -16.08
N LYS A 37 -0.76 2.70 -16.40
CA LYS A 37 -1.30 1.92 -17.52
C LYS A 37 -2.50 1.06 -17.13
N ALA A 38 -2.47 0.49 -15.93
CA ALA A 38 -3.49 -0.40 -15.38
C ALA A 38 -4.31 0.34 -14.32
N VAL A 39 -4.93 1.46 -14.72
CA VAL A 39 -5.79 2.23 -13.82
C VAL A 39 -6.98 1.37 -13.42
N GLN A 40 -7.20 1.24 -12.11
CA GLN A 40 -8.34 0.54 -11.53
C GLN A 40 -9.26 1.55 -10.88
N GLU A 41 -10.55 1.49 -11.15
CA GLU A 41 -11.55 2.29 -10.46
C GLU A 41 -12.34 1.40 -9.49
N LYS A 42 -12.67 1.95 -8.31
CA LYS A 42 -13.48 1.30 -7.29
C LYS A 42 -14.72 2.15 -7.02
N LEU A 43 -15.89 1.54 -7.19
CA LEU A 43 -17.19 2.16 -6.90
C LEU A 43 -17.62 1.80 -5.48
N PHE A 44 -17.89 2.81 -4.66
CA PHE A 44 -18.43 2.66 -3.32
C PHE A 44 -19.85 3.20 -3.25
N ALA A 45 -20.75 2.45 -2.63
CA ALA A 45 -22.11 2.88 -2.35
C ALA A 45 -22.26 3.13 -0.85
N HIS A 46 -22.73 4.33 -0.50
CA HIS A 46 -23.15 4.67 0.85
C HIS A 46 -24.67 4.78 0.85
N THR A 47 -25.33 3.99 1.69
CA THR A 47 -26.78 4.06 1.93
C THR A 47 -27.05 4.76 3.26
N ASP A 48 -28.20 5.42 3.40
CA ASP A 48 -28.56 6.11 4.65
C ASP A 48 -28.81 5.14 5.81
N LYS A 49 -29.15 3.88 5.54
CA LYS A 49 -29.33 2.80 6.52
C LYS A 49 -28.68 1.49 6.06
N SER A 50 -28.42 0.60 7.02
CA SER A 50 -27.85 -0.73 6.75
C SER A 50 -28.89 -1.80 6.40
N VAL A 51 -30.15 -1.60 6.77
CA VAL A 51 -31.27 -2.51 6.51
C VAL A 51 -32.54 -1.69 6.24
N TYR A 52 -33.37 -2.17 5.33
CA TYR A 52 -34.64 -1.56 4.96
C TYR A 52 -35.76 -2.61 5.00
N LEU A 53 -36.96 -2.16 5.36
CA LEU A 53 -38.19 -2.91 5.20
C LEU A 53 -38.79 -2.66 3.81
N ALA A 54 -39.66 -3.56 3.37
CA ALA A 54 -40.36 -3.40 2.10
C ALA A 54 -41.21 -2.13 2.11
N GLY A 55 -41.10 -1.32 1.05
CA GLY A 55 -41.81 -0.05 0.91
C GLY A 55 -41.08 1.18 1.46
N GLU A 56 -39.92 1.02 2.11
CA GLU A 56 -39.09 2.17 2.51
C GLU A 56 -38.32 2.78 1.32
N LEU A 57 -38.12 4.09 1.38
CA LEU A 57 -37.26 4.81 0.44
C LEU A 57 -35.79 4.68 0.87
N MET A 58 -34.92 4.30 -0.06
CA MET A 58 -33.47 4.20 0.15
C MET A 58 -32.76 5.40 -0.46
N TRP A 59 -32.06 6.17 0.37
CA TRP A 59 -31.17 7.22 -0.10
C TRP A 59 -29.76 6.67 -0.20
N PHE A 60 -29.08 6.97 -1.30
CA PHE A 60 -27.69 6.54 -1.49
C PHE A 60 -26.84 7.59 -2.19
N LYS A 61 -25.53 7.51 -1.95
CA LYS A 61 -24.48 8.25 -2.66
C LYS A 61 -23.48 7.26 -3.22
N LEU A 62 -23.06 7.50 -4.45
CA LEU A 62 -22.00 6.73 -5.10
C LEU A 62 -20.72 7.55 -5.13
N TYR A 63 -19.61 6.88 -4.85
CA TYR A 63 -18.28 7.45 -4.89
C TYR A 63 -17.39 6.62 -5.81
N LEU A 64 -16.83 7.27 -6.83
CA LEU A 64 -15.85 6.65 -7.70
C LEU A 64 -14.45 7.04 -7.26
N MET A 65 -13.63 6.06 -6.90
CA MET A 65 -12.29 6.27 -6.35
C MET A 65 -11.24 5.56 -7.21
N ASP A 66 -10.05 6.13 -7.29
CA ASP A 66 -8.87 5.47 -7.81
C ASP A 66 -8.47 4.30 -6.90
N GLY A 67 -8.27 3.14 -7.51
CA GLY A 67 -8.03 1.88 -6.81
C GLY A 67 -6.67 1.80 -6.12
N SER A 68 -5.71 2.63 -6.54
CA SER A 68 -4.33 2.66 -6.04
C SER A 68 -4.13 3.72 -4.96
N SER A 69 -4.63 4.94 -5.16
CA SER A 69 -4.44 6.08 -4.26
C SER A 69 -5.60 6.31 -3.29
N HIS A 70 -6.76 5.67 -3.52
CA HIS A 70 -8.01 5.96 -2.81
C HIS A 70 -8.45 7.44 -2.87
N SER A 71 -7.97 8.19 -3.86
CA SER A 71 -8.48 9.53 -4.17
C SER A 71 -9.70 9.45 -5.09
N GLN A 72 -10.51 10.50 -5.17
CA GLN A 72 -11.61 10.54 -6.12
C GLN A 72 -11.09 10.35 -7.55
N SER A 73 -11.67 9.40 -8.28
CA SER A 73 -11.27 9.16 -9.67
C SER A 73 -11.76 10.33 -10.52
N THR A 74 -10.85 10.88 -11.32
CA THR A 74 -11.16 11.87 -12.36
C THR A 74 -11.06 11.27 -13.76
N LEU A 75 -10.85 9.94 -13.86
CA LEU A 75 -10.57 9.27 -15.12
C LEU A 75 -11.85 9.06 -15.93
N SER A 76 -12.91 8.55 -15.30
CA SER A 76 -14.22 8.48 -15.94
C SER A 76 -14.90 9.85 -15.89
N SER A 77 -15.30 10.38 -17.05
CA SER A 77 -15.96 11.69 -17.20
C SER A 77 -17.42 11.71 -16.73
N VAL A 78 -17.73 11.16 -15.55
CA VAL A 78 -19.03 11.40 -14.93
C VAL A 78 -18.92 12.71 -14.14
N SER A 79 -19.05 13.81 -14.89
CA SER A 79 -19.20 15.18 -14.41
C SER A 79 -20.57 15.42 -13.81
#